data_AF-A0A6J3LTM0-F1
#
_entry.id   AF-A0A6J3LTM0-F1
#
_cell.length_a   1.000
_cell.length_b   1.000
_cell.length_c   1.000
_cell.angle_alpha   90.00
_cell.angle_beta   90.00
_cell.angle_gamma   90.00
#
_symmetry.space_group_name_H-M   'P 1'
#
loop_
_entity.id
_entity.type
_entity.pdbx_description
1 polymer ?
#
loop_
_entity_poly.entity_id
_entity_poly.type
_entity_poly.pdbx_seq_one_letter_code
_entity_poly.pdbx_strand_id
1 'polypeptide(L)'
;MRWAIYQTLALALLSQALIIPSDITADGVYQVVTRDDGSEVHTRMTDVPGLSNITLTQNSALDVAAQSSSQEDDKVLNGRSNGQNWCGCGYNMNTGDCDAAVADLKHQFGSINKVGPYLSFYSIRGGVVAFVCNTYSGSYFYTSGDTLGREFAAITNACGRYIAGSRDMGTSAPTIVGYMRYRNGLDFCRDSTSSPSNHC
;
A
#
# COMPACT_ATOMS: atom_id res chain seq x y z
N MET A 1 37.73 -30.38 35.42
CA MET A 1 37.06 -30.21 34.11
C MET A 1 35.70 -29.58 34.36
N ARG A 2 35.53 -28.29 34.04
CA ARG A 2 34.26 -27.57 34.18
C ARG A 2 33.79 -27.20 32.78
N TRP A 3 32.71 -27.82 32.32
CA TRP A 3 32.10 -27.52 31.03
C TRP A 3 31.19 -26.29 31.19
N ALA A 4 31.48 -25.24 30.40
CA ALA A 4 30.58 -24.11 30.25
C ALA A 4 29.60 -24.44 29.12
N ILE A 5 28.31 -24.53 29.46
CA ILE A 5 27.22 -24.62 28.47
C ILE A 5 26.92 -23.18 28.05
N TYR A 6 27.32 -22.80 26.85
CA TYR A 6 26.90 -21.55 26.23
C TYR A 6 25.50 -21.75 25.63
N GLN A 7 24.47 -21.23 26.28
CA GLN A 7 23.15 -21.08 25.66
C GLN A 7 23.21 -19.87 24.72
N THR A 8 23.34 -20.14 23.42
CA THR A 8 23.10 -19.14 22.38
C THR A 8 21.60 -18.89 22.29
N LEU A 9 21.14 -17.79 22.89
CA LEU A 9 19.79 -17.26 22.68
C LEU A 9 19.73 -16.68 21.26
N ALA A 10 19.17 -17.42 20.31
CA ALA A 10 18.89 -16.89 18.98
C ALA A 10 17.69 -15.93 19.08
N LEU A 11 17.93 -14.61 19.05
CA LEU A 11 16.87 -13.64 18.79
C LEU A 11 16.45 -13.80 17.32
N ALA A 12 15.35 -14.52 17.08
CA ALA A 12 14.66 -14.45 15.81
C ALA A 12 14.01 -13.07 15.71
N LEU A 13 14.63 -12.16 14.96
CA LEU A 13 13.96 -10.95 14.48
C LEU A 13 12.80 -11.41 13.59
N LEU A 14 11.57 -11.29 14.09
CA LEU A 14 10.36 -11.50 13.30
C LEU A 14 10.30 -10.41 12.22
N SER A 15 10.90 -10.68 11.06
CA SER A 15 10.72 -9.84 9.88
C SER A 15 9.29 -10.03 9.39
N GLN A 16 8.40 -9.10 9.73
CA GLN A 16 7.08 -9.00 9.09
C GLN A 16 7.34 -8.60 7.64
N ALA A 17 7.19 -9.54 6.72
CA ALA A 17 7.54 -9.33 5.33
C ALA A 17 6.32 -9.70 4.48
N LEU A 18 5.60 -8.68 3.97
CA LEU A 18 4.36 -8.80 3.18
C LEU A 18 4.62 -9.34 1.77
N ILE A 19 5.22 -10.53 1.74
CA ILE A 19 5.75 -11.16 0.54
C ILE A 19 4.58 -11.80 -0.19
N ILE A 20 4.22 -11.26 -1.37
CA ILE A 20 3.23 -11.91 -2.22
C ILE A 20 3.75 -13.31 -2.61
N PRO A 21 3.09 -14.40 -2.16
CA PRO A 21 3.51 -15.76 -2.42
C PRO A 21 3.55 -16.07 -3.91
N SER A 22 4.49 -16.92 -4.35
CA SER A 22 4.67 -17.24 -5.78
C SER A 22 3.49 -18.02 -6.39
N ASP A 23 2.63 -18.61 -5.57
CA ASP A 23 1.40 -19.27 -5.98
C ASP A 23 0.26 -18.27 -6.27
N ILE A 24 0.35 -17.03 -5.78
CA ILE A 24 -0.52 -15.94 -6.21
C ILE A 24 -0.04 -15.43 -7.56
N THR A 25 -0.60 -16.04 -8.60
CA THR A 25 -0.31 -15.71 -10.01
C THR A 25 -1.48 -15.03 -10.71
N ALA A 26 -2.64 -14.97 -10.05
CA ALA A 26 -3.85 -14.39 -10.62
C ALA A 26 -4.01 -12.92 -10.25
N ASP A 27 -4.49 -12.13 -11.20
CA ASP A 27 -4.97 -10.79 -10.94
C ASP A 27 -6.19 -10.82 -9.98
N GLY A 28 -6.32 -9.76 -9.18
CA GLY A 28 -7.44 -9.58 -8.28
C GLY A 28 -7.08 -8.82 -7.02
N VAL A 29 -8.04 -8.72 -6.12
CA VAL A 29 -7.88 -8.07 -4.82
C VAL A 29 -7.72 -9.12 -3.73
N TYR A 30 -6.84 -8.83 -2.79
CA TYR A 30 -6.41 -9.71 -1.74
C TYR A 30 -6.35 -8.93 -0.44
N GLN A 31 -6.67 -9.62 0.65
CA GLN A 31 -6.27 -9.20 1.99
C GLN A 31 -5.11 -10.07 2.44
N VAL A 32 -4.23 -9.50 3.25
CA VAL A 32 -3.17 -10.24 3.93
C VAL A 32 -3.22 -9.94 5.42
N VAL A 33 -3.25 -11.00 6.22
CA VAL A 33 -3.18 -10.95 7.67
C VAL A 33 -1.83 -11.49 8.10
N THR A 34 -1.06 -10.70 8.85
CA THR A 34 0.15 -11.16 9.53
C THR A 34 -0.25 -11.70 10.90
N ARG A 35 0.05 -12.98 11.15
CA ARG A 35 -0.24 -13.65 12.43
C ARG A 35 0.85 -13.38 13.47
N ASP A 36 0.57 -13.76 14.72
CA ASP A 36 1.50 -13.60 15.84
C ASP A 36 2.84 -14.35 15.66
N ASP A 37 2.85 -15.42 14.87
CA ASP A 37 4.06 -16.18 14.51
C ASP A 37 4.85 -15.55 13.35
N GLY A 38 4.41 -14.40 12.84
CA GLY A 38 4.98 -13.71 11.68
C GLY A 38 4.59 -14.35 10.34
N SER A 39 3.78 -15.42 10.33
CA SER A 39 3.26 -15.99 9.09
C SER A 39 2.19 -15.11 8.47
N GLU A 40 2.09 -15.16 7.15
CA GLU A 40 1.15 -14.33 6.41
C GLU A 40 0.10 -15.17 5.68
N VAL A 41 -1.13 -14.68 5.70
CA VAL A 41 -2.27 -15.33 5.07
C VAL A 41 -2.86 -14.42 4.02
N HIS A 42 -2.57 -14.74 2.77
CA HIS A 42 -3.13 -14.03 1.64
C HIS A 42 -4.45 -14.69 1.26
N THR A 43 -5.54 -13.95 1.42
CA THR A 43 -6.88 -14.41 1.05
C THR A 43 -7.36 -13.61 -0.14
N ARG A 44 -7.67 -14.29 -1.25
CA ARG A 44 -8.31 -13.64 -2.40
C ARG A 44 -9.70 -13.19 -1.99
N MET A 45 -10.02 -11.93 -2.29
CA MET A 45 -11.34 -11.34 -2.10
C MET A 45 -12.23 -11.76 -3.28
N THR A 46 -12.49 -13.05 -3.44
CA THR A 46 -13.61 -13.57 -4.24
C THR A 46 -14.77 -13.82 -3.27
N ASP A 47 -15.96 -13.30 -3.59
CA ASP A 47 -17.21 -13.52 -2.85
C ASP A 47 -17.47 -12.63 -1.62
N VAL A 48 -17.66 -11.33 -1.84
CA VAL A 48 -18.69 -10.60 -1.07
C VAL A 48 -20.01 -10.76 -1.86
N PRO A 49 -21.10 -11.31 -1.30
CA PRO A 49 -22.38 -11.41 -2.00
C PRO A 49 -22.82 -10.02 -2.48
N GLY A 50 -22.86 -9.81 -3.81
CA GLY A 50 -23.24 -8.55 -4.43
C GLY A 50 -22.42 -8.10 -5.65
N LEU A 51 -21.34 -8.81 -6.02
CA LEU A 51 -20.40 -8.35 -7.05
C LEU A 51 -20.52 -9.03 -8.43
N SER A 52 -21.48 -9.93 -8.63
CA SER A 52 -21.80 -10.49 -9.95
C SER A 52 -22.74 -9.54 -10.69
N ASN A 53 -22.20 -8.49 -11.31
CA ASN A 53 -22.71 -7.77 -12.50
C ASN A 53 -22.23 -6.32 -12.48
N ILE A 54 -20.97 -6.07 -12.86
CA ILE A 54 -20.56 -4.72 -13.24
C ILE A 54 -19.88 -4.78 -14.60
N THR A 55 -20.68 -4.47 -15.63
CA THR A 55 -20.20 -4.01 -16.93
C THR A 55 -19.37 -2.75 -16.67
N LEU A 56 -18.10 -2.76 -17.08
CA LEU A 56 -17.24 -1.58 -17.07
C LEU A 56 -17.84 -0.52 -18.02
N THR A 57 -18.75 0.32 -17.52
CA THR A 57 -19.00 1.61 -18.16
C THR A 57 -17.75 2.45 -17.93
N GLN A 58 -16.84 2.37 -18.90
CA GLN A 58 -15.90 3.44 -19.20
C GLN A 58 -16.72 4.70 -19.37
N ASN A 59 -16.85 5.51 -18.31
CA ASN A 59 -17.33 6.88 -18.35
C ASN A 59 -17.03 7.50 -16.98
N SER A 60 -15.84 8.09 -16.87
CA SER A 60 -15.61 9.38 -16.23
C SER A 60 -14.15 9.73 -16.44
N ALA A 61 -13.87 10.37 -17.58
CA ALA A 61 -12.82 11.36 -17.62
C ALA A 61 -13.10 12.35 -16.49
N LEU A 62 -12.41 12.18 -15.36
CA LEU A 62 -12.36 13.20 -14.32
C LEU A 62 -11.27 14.16 -14.73
N ASP A 63 -11.71 15.20 -15.45
CA ASP A 63 -11.06 16.50 -15.49
C ASP A 63 -10.67 16.91 -14.07
N VAL A 64 -9.39 16.86 -13.75
CA VAL A 64 -8.85 17.59 -12.60
C VAL A 64 -8.05 18.74 -13.16
N ALA A 65 -8.78 19.85 -13.31
CA ALA A 65 -8.21 21.17 -13.51
C ALA A 65 -7.09 21.42 -12.49
N ALA A 66 -5.98 21.95 -13.00
CA ALA A 66 -4.92 22.54 -12.20
C ALA A 66 -5.52 23.55 -11.21
N GLN A 67 -5.51 23.20 -9.92
CA GLN A 67 -5.66 24.19 -8.86
C GLN A 67 -4.30 24.41 -8.23
N SER A 68 -3.64 25.45 -8.75
CA SER A 68 -2.61 26.18 -8.03
C SER A 68 -3.25 26.84 -6.80
N SER A 69 -2.76 26.53 -5.62
CA SER A 69 -2.93 27.41 -4.46
C SER A 69 -1.71 27.31 -3.55
N SER A 70 -0.88 28.36 -3.64
CA SER A 70 -0.14 29.01 -2.55
C SER A 70 0.51 28.12 -1.47
N GLN A 71 1.80 27.91 -1.67
CA GLN A 71 2.87 28.28 -0.74
C GLN A 71 2.39 28.95 0.57
N GLU A 72 2.40 28.21 1.68
CA GLU A 72 2.67 28.76 3.01
C GLU A 72 3.86 27.99 3.61
N ASP A 73 4.97 28.71 3.70
CA ASP A 73 6.16 28.39 4.47
C ASP A 73 5.80 28.50 5.95
N ASP A 74 5.74 27.40 6.68
CA ASP A 74 5.86 27.42 8.14
C ASP A 74 6.71 26.23 8.61
N LYS A 75 7.99 26.53 8.87
CA LYS A 75 8.90 25.66 9.61
C LYS A 75 8.45 25.58 11.06
N VAL A 76 7.86 24.44 11.45
CA VAL A 76 7.78 24.02 12.85
C VAL A 76 8.35 22.61 12.99
N LEU A 77 9.28 22.47 13.94
CA LEU A 77 10.13 21.30 14.17
C LEU A 77 9.37 20.14 14.86
N ASN A 78 9.69 18.92 14.43
CA ASN A 78 9.61 17.63 15.13
C ASN A 78 8.23 17.05 15.53
N GLY A 79 7.61 16.39 14.56
CA GLY A 79 6.83 15.16 14.70
C GLY A 79 6.84 14.50 13.32
N ARG A 80 7.09 13.18 13.20
CA ARG A 80 7.15 12.51 11.87
C ARG A 80 5.93 12.92 11.04
N SER A 81 6.20 13.59 9.93
CA SER A 81 5.20 14.30 9.14
C SER A 81 4.24 13.32 8.47
N ASN A 82 2.96 13.44 8.78
CA ASN A 82 1.90 12.89 7.92
C ASN A 82 2.19 13.29 6.47
N GLY A 83 2.05 12.35 5.53
CA GLY A 83 2.19 12.66 4.11
C GLY A 83 3.61 12.66 3.56
N GLN A 84 4.56 11.98 4.20
CA GLN A 84 5.82 11.64 3.54
C GLN A 84 5.53 10.77 2.30
N ASN A 85 6.10 11.16 1.16
CA ASN A 85 6.05 10.40 -0.09
C ASN A 85 7.37 9.69 -0.33
N TRP A 86 7.30 8.54 -0.99
CA TRP A 86 8.44 7.81 -1.53
C TRP A 86 8.19 7.54 -3.01
N CYS A 87 9.11 7.95 -3.89
CA CYS A 87 8.95 7.91 -5.34
C CYS A 87 10.00 7.04 -6.01
N GLY A 88 9.59 6.08 -6.83
CA GLY A 88 10.44 5.21 -7.65
C GLY A 88 10.78 5.81 -9.00
N CYS A 89 11.37 7.01 -9.03
CA CYS A 89 11.62 7.78 -10.25
C CYS A 89 12.37 7.00 -11.34
N GLY A 90 12.17 7.41 -12.60
CA GLY A 90 12.94 6.95 -13.76
C GLY A 90 12.31 5.83 -14.58
N TYR A 91 11.18 5.25 -14.15
CA TYR A 91 10.46 4.23 -14.91
C TYR A 91 8.94 4.36 -14.77
N ASN A 92 8.24 4.40 -15.90
CA ASN A 92 6.78 4.38 -15.94
C ASN A 92 6.25 2.94 -15.79
N MET A 93 5.10 2.81 -15.14
CA MET A 93 4.30 1.59 -15.12
C MET A 93 3.34 1.54 -16.32
N ASN A 94 2.79 0.37 -16.59
CA ASN A 94 1.68 0.24 -17.52
C ASN A 94 0.49 1.05 -16.99
N THR A 95 -0.05 1.93 -17.83
CA THR A 95 -1.09 2.88 -17.42
C THR A 95 -2.42 2.20 -17.14
N GLY A 96 -2.82 1.26 -17.99
CA GLY A 96 -4.07 0.50 -17.85
C GLY A 96 -4.06 -0.41 -16.61
N ASP A 97 -2.94 -1.12 -16.39
CA ASP A 97 -2.75 -1.95 -15.21
C ASP A 97 -2.77 -1.12 -13.93
N CYS A 98 -2.11 0.05 -13.94
CA CYS A 98 -2.05 0.95 -12.79
C CYS A 98 -3.43 1.51 -12.44
N ASP A 99 -4.16 2.02 -13.44
CA ASP A 99 -5.51 2.56 -13.24
C ASP A 99 -6.47 1.46 -12.77
N ALA A 100 -6.38 0.25 -13.33
CA ALA A 100 -7.20 -0.89 -12.91
C ALA A 100 -6.89 -1.34 -11.48
N ALA A 101 -5.61 -1.52 -11.11
CA ALA A 101 -5.23 -1.95 -9.77
C ALA A 101 -5.70 -0.95 -8.69
N VAL A 102 -5.53 0.36 -8.95
CA VAL A 102 -6.02 1.42 -8.06
C VAL A 102 -7.55 1.42 -7.97
N ALA A 103 -8.25 1.27 -9.10
CA ALA A 103 -9.70 1.25 -9.14
C ALA A 103 -10.29 0.07 -8.34
N ASP A 104 -9.76 -1.14 -8.53
CA ASP A 104 -10.20 -2.33 -7.81
C ASP A 104 -10.01 -2.19 -6.30
N LEU A 105 -8.86 -1.65 -5.88
CA LEU A 105 -8.56 -1.45 -4.47
C LEU A 105 -9.53 -0.42 -3.87
N LYS A 106 -9.70 0.74 -4.50
CA LYS A 106 -10.66 1.76 -4.05
C LYS A 106 -12.08 1.21 -3.95
N HIS A 107 -12.48 0.34 -4.88
CA HIS A 107 -13.80 -0.27 -4.88
C HIS A 107 -14.05 -1.13 -3.63
N GLN A 108 -13.05 -1.90 -3.16
CA GLN A 108 -13.18 -2.64 -1.90
C GLN A 108 -13.44 -1.72 -0.70
N PHE A 109 -12.85 -0.53 -0.69
CA PHE A 109 -13.08 0.48 0.34
C PHE A 109 -14.38 1.28 0.15
N GLY A 110 -15.28 0.82 -0.72
CA GLY A 110 -16.69 1.19 -0.70
C GLY A 110 -17.49 0.46 0.39
N SER A 111 -17.04 -0.73 0.79
CA SER A 111 -17.65 -1.53 1.87
C SER A 111 -16.73 -1.69 3.09
N ILE A 112 -15.42 -1.64 2.89
CA ILE A 112 -14.41 -1.65 3.96
C ILE A 112 -14.18 -0.21 4.42
N ASN A 113 -14.35 0.05 5.72
CA ASN A 113 -14.13 1.38 6.31
C ASN A 113 -13.00 1.43 7.35
N LYS A 114 -12.31 0.31 7.58
CA LYS A 114 -11.19 0.22 8.51
C LYS A 114 -10.20 -0.87 8.11
N VAL A 115 -8.91 -0.62 8.35
CA VAL A 115 -7.81 -1.57 8.24
C VAL A 115 -7.35 -1.89 9.65
N GLY A 116 -7.55 -3.13 10.08
CA GLY A 116 -7.17 -3.58 11.42
C GLY A 116 -5.65 -3.68 11.61
N PRO A 117 -5.19 -3.87 12.85
CA PRO A 117 -3.80 -4.19 13.12
C PRO A 117 -3.33 -5.41 12.31
N TYR A 118 -2.11 -5.34 11.77
CA TYR A 118 -1.51 -6.42 10.97
C TYR A 118 -2.36 -6.89 9.77
N LEU A 119 -3.21 -6.00 9.27
CA LEU A 119 -4.04 -6.24 8.10
C LEU A 119 -3.59 -5.31 6.99
N SER A 120 -3.43 -5.86 5.79
CA SER A 120 -3.17 -5.06 4.60
C SER A 120 -4.04 -5.55 3.45
N PHE A 121 -4.29 -4.66 2.51
CA PHE A 121 -5.06 -4.93 1.30
C PHE A 121 -4.24 -4.58 0.08
N TYR A 122 -4.32 -5.39 -0.96
CA TYR A 122 -3.65 -5.10 -2.21
C TYR A 122 -4.42 -5.63 -3.42
N SER A 123 -4.26 -4.97 -4.55
CA SER A 123 -4.81 -5.35 -5.84
C SER A 123 -3.70 -5.54 -6.85
N ILE A 124 -3.70 -6.68 -7.55
CA ILE A 124 -2.77 -6.98 -8.64
C ILE A 124 -3.50 -6.89 -9.97
N ARG A 125 -2.93 -6.13 -10.91
CA ARG A 125 -3.28 -6.13 -12.33
C ARG A 125 -2.02 -6.18 -13.16
N GLY A 126 -1.81 -7.27 -13.89
CA GLY A 126 -0.62 -7.47 -14.72
C GLY A 126 0.67 -7.19 -13.95
N GLY A 127 1.39 -6.14 -14.35
CA GLY A 127 2.67 -5.76 -13.76
C GLY A 127 2.60 -4.77 -12.59
N VAL A 128 1.41 -4.47 -12.04
CA VAL A 128 1.21 -3.44 -11.02
C VAL A 128 0.51 -4.00 -9.79
N VAL A 129 0.95 -3.55 -8.62
CA VAL A 129 0.26 -3.75 -7.34
C VAL A 129 -0.10 -2.39 -6.74
N ALA A 130 -1.37 -2.21 -6.37
CA ALA A 130 -1.84 -1.11 -5.53
C ALA A 130 -2.11 -1.66 -4.12
N PHE A 131 -1.81 -0.91 -3.06
CA PHE A 131 -1.86 -1.43 -1.69
C PHE A 131 -2.18 -0.38 -0.63
N VAL A 132 -2.69 -0.88 0.51
CA VAL A 132 -2.83 -0.18 1.80
C VAL A 132 -2.32 -1.12 2.88
N CYS A 133 -1.36 -0.65 3.67
CA CYS A 133 -0.64 -1.42 4.67
C CYS A 133 -0.90 -0.89 6.08
N ASN A 134 -1.36 -1.75 6.98
CA ASN A 134 -1.28 -1.52 8.42
C ASN A 134 -0.41 -2.61 9.06
N THR A 135 0.89 -2.31 9.20
CA THR A 135 1.87 -3.21 9.84
C THR A 135 1.97 -2.98 11.35
N TYR A 136 1.12 -2.13 11.91
CA TYR A 136 1.16 -1.77 13.32
C TYR A 136 0.15 -2.58 14.15
N SER A 137 0.55 -2.97 15.36
CA SER A 137 -0.23 -3.83 16.25
C SER A 137 -1.33 -3.12 17.04
N GLY A 138 -1.24 -1.79 17.18
CA GLY A 138 -1.96 -1.06 18.22
C GLY A 138 -3.17 -0.25 17.75
N SER A 139 -3.42 -0.13 16.44
CA SER A 139 -4.47 0.76 15.96
C SER A 139 -5.19 0.27 14.71
N TYR A 140 -6.48 0.63 14.65
CA TYR A 140 -7.25 0.59 13.42
C TYR A 140 -6.99 1.87 12.64
N PHE A 141 -6.85 1.72 11.33
CA PHE A 141 -6.80 2.83 10.40
C PHE A 141 -8.14 2.97 9.68
N TYR A 142 -8.85 4.08 9.89
CA TYR A 142 -10.13 4.33 9.23
C TYR A 142 -9.90 5.02 7.90
N THR A 143 -10.42 4.44 6.81
CA THR A 143 -10.27 4.98 5.46
C THR A 143 -11.42 4.54 4.57
N SER A 144 -11.55 5.15 3.40
CA SER A 144 -12.58 4.92 2.40
C SER A 144 -11.99 4.98 1.00
N GLY A 145 -12.74 4.49 0.00
CA GLY A 145 -12.32 4.58 -1.41
C GLY A 145 -12.00 6.00 -1.87
N ASP A 146 -12.77 6.99 -1.38
CA ASP A 146 -12.52 8.41 -1.68
C ASP A 146 -11.24 8.93 -1.02
N THR A 147 -10.99 8.51 0.22
CA THR A 147 -9.76 8.86 0.93
C THR A 147 -8.54 8.27 0.23
N LEU A 148 -8.60 7.00 -0.16
CA LEU A 148 -7.54 6.38 -0.98
C LEU A 148 -7.37 7.10 -2.33
N GLY A 149 -8.46 7.53 -2.96
CA GLY A 149 -8.41 8.32 -4.18
C GLY A 149 -7.60 9.62 -4.02
N ARG A 150 -7.77 10.33 -2.90
CA ARG A 150 -7.01 11.55 -2.59
C ARG A 150 -5.53 11.25 -2.36
N GLU A 151 -5.20 10.17 -1.66
CA GLU A 151 -3.80 9.82 -1.43
C GLU A 151 -3.09 9.36 -2.71
N PHE A 152 -3.76 8.61 -3.59
CA PHE A 152 -3.19 8.25 -4.88
C PHE A 152 -2.97 9.47 -5.77
N ALA A 153 -3.86 10.47 -5.70
CA ALA A 153 -3.67 11.75 -6.36
C ALA A 153 -2.47 12.51 -5.77
N ALA A 154 -2.29 12.50 -4.44
CA ALA A 154 -1.13 13.11 -3.79
C ALA A 154 0.19 12.44 -4.20
N ILE A 155 0.22 11.11 -4.30
CA ILE A 155 1.36 10.36 -4.82
C ILE A 155 1.63 10.74 -6.28
N THR A 156 0.59 10.78 -7.12
CA THR A 156 0.71 11.19 -8.53
C THR A 156 1.28 12.60 -8.67
N ASN A 157 0.85 13.53 -7.83
CA ASN A 157 1.32 14.92 -7.85
C ASN A 157 2.79 15.04 -7.43
N ALA A 158 3.26 14.18 -6.52
CA ALA A 158 4.64 14.22 -6.03
C ALA A 158 5.59 13.43 -6.93
N CYS A 159 5.22 12.21 -7.30
CA CYS A 159 6.09 11.28 -8.01
C CYS A 159 5.94 11.34 -9.53
N GLY A 160 4.88 11.96 -10.03
CA GLY A 160 4.49 11.92 -11.44
C GLY A 160 3.50 10.80 -11.75
N ARG A 161 2.75 11.00 -12.84
CA ARG A 161 1.72 10.07 -13.30
C ARG A 161 2.35 8.75 -13.72
N TYR A 162 1.83 7.64 -13.18
CA TYR A 162 2.30 6.28 -13.46
C TYR A 162 3.75 5.98 -13.05
N ILE A 163 4.29 6.77 -12.11
CA ILE A 163 5.55 6.48 -11.42
C ILE A 163 5.22 5.78 -10.10
N ALA A 164 5.94 4.70 -9.80
CA ALA A 164 5.79 3.98 -8.54
C ALA A 164 5.91 4.95 -7.35
N GLY A 165 4.99 4.86 -6.40
CA GLY A 165 5.05 5.71 -5.23
C GLY A 165 4.19 5.24 -4.08
N SER A 166 4.56 5.68 -2.89
CA SER A 166 3.83 5.42 -1.66
C SER A 166 3.81 6.64 -0.77
N ARG A 167 2.88 6.64 0.19
CA ARG A 167 2.65 7.74 1.12
C ARG A 167 2.25 7.22 2.49
N ASP A 168 2.74 7.88 3.53
CA ASP A 168 2.31 7.61 4.90
C ASP A 168 1.03 8.41 5.23
N MET A 169 -0.04 7.69 5.51
CA MET A 169 -1.33 8.21 5.99
C MET A 169 -1.43 8.21 7.52
N GLY A 170 -0.45 7.60 8.19
CA GLY A 170 -0.46 7.37 9.63
C GLY A 170 -0.18 8.63 10.44
N THR A 171 -1.03 8.92 11.42
CA THR A 171 -0.82 10.01 12.39
C THR A 171 -0.03 9.58 13.62
N SER A 172 -0.23 8.34 14.06
CA SER A 172 0.39 7.75 15.26
C SER A 172 1.19 6.48 14.97
N ALA A 173 0.90 5.80 13.86
CA ALA A 173 1.60 4.63 13.39
C ALA A 173 1.63 4.61 11.86
N PRO A 174 2.75 4.20 11.23
CA PRO A 174 2.87 4.22 9.77
C PRO A 174 1.75 3.41 9.12
N THR A 175 0.98 4.07 8.26
CA THR A 175 -0.03 3.42 7.42
C THR A 175 0.29 3.77 5.99
N ILE A 176 0.85 2.81 5.24
CA ILE A 176 1.40 3.09 3.93
C ILE A 176 0.36 2.77 2.86
N VAL A 177 0.06 3.74 2.01
CA VAL A 177 -0.72 3.54 0.79
C VAL A 177 0.19 3.74 -0.41
N GLY A 178 -0.01 2.98 -1.48
CA GLY A 178 0.80 3.19 -2.68
C GLY A 178 0.46 2.28 -3.84
N TYR A 179 1.21 2.47 -4.91
CA TYR A 179 1.20 1.58 -6.06
C TYR A 179 2.60 1.46 -6.65
N MET A 180 2.98 0.26 -7.06
CA MET A 180 4.32 -0.02 -7.56
C MET A 180 4.33 -1.19 -8.54
N ARG A 181 5.48 -1.39 -9.18
CA ARG A 181 5.70 -2.55 -10.07
C ARG A 181 5.65 -3.84 -9.25
N TYR A 182 4.76 -4.73 -9.66
CA TYR A 182 4.63 -6.06 -9.11
C TYR A 182 5.73 -6.99 -9.63
N ARG A 183 6.21 -7.87 -8.75
CA ARG A 183 7.05 -9.04 -9.05
C ARG A 183 6.80 -10.11 -8.00
N ASN A 184 7.01 -11.38 -8.34
CA ASN A 184 6.93 -12.47 -7.37
C ASN A 184 7.91 -12.27 -6.22
N GLY A 185 7.46 -12.54 -5.00
CA GLY A 185 8.28 -12.36 -3.79
C GLY A 185 8.46 -10.90 -3.35
N LEU A 186 7.67 -9.96 -3.88
CA LEU A 186 7.68 -8.56 -3.49
C LEU A 186 7.08 -8.39 -2.08
N ASP A 187 7.82 -7.74 -1.19
CA ASP A 187 7.33 -7.22 0.09
C ASP A 187 6.91 -5.76 -0.10
N PHE A 188 5.69 -5.54 -0.57
CA PHE A 188 5.26 -4.20 -1.02
C PHE A 188 5.13 -3.20 0.14
N CYS A 189 4.81 -3.64 1.36
CA CYS A 189 4.70 -2.73 2.50
C CYS A 189 6.07 -2.23 2.97
N ARG A 190 7.10 -3.07 2.92
CA ARG A 190 8.47 -2.66 3.25
C ARG A 190 9.18 -1.97 2.10
N ASP A 191 9.10 -2.53 0.89
CA ASP A 191 9.86 -2.07 -0.27
C ASP A 191 9.37 -0.71 -0.76
N SER A 192 8.10 -0.38 -0.52
CA SER A 192 7.49 0.87 -0.97
C SER A 192 8.05 2.14 -0.30
N THR A 193 8.70 2.02 0.84
CA THR A 193 9.30 3.15 1.59
C THR A 193 10.82 3.22 1.46
N SER A 194 11.41 2.44 0.55
CA SER A 194 12.87 2.31 0.42
C SER A 194 13.54 3.42 -0.39
N SER A 195 12.78 4.15 -1.21
CA SER A 195 13.34 5.22 -2.05
C SER A 195 13.73 6.44 -1.23
N PRO A 196 14.90 7.07 -1.44
CA PRO A 196 15.20 8.35 -0.80
C PRO A 196 14.44 9.53 -1.44
N SER A 197 13.89 9.36 -2.63
CA SER A 197 13.22 10.43 -3.37
C SER A 197 11.78 10.61 -2.90
N ASN A 198 11.38 11.84 -2.64
CA ASN A 198 10.00 12.21 -2.29
C ASN A 198 9.29 12.99 -3.41
N HIS A 199 9.97 13.20 -4.54
CA HIS A 199 9.42 13.78 -5.76
C HIS A 199 10.16 13.29 -7.00
N CYS A 200 9.49 13.39 -8.14
CA CYS A 200 10.06 13.40 -9.49
C CYS A 200 9.41 14.59 -10.24
#